data_AF-A0A7J8AJW6-F1
#
_entry.id   AF-A0A7J8AJW6-F1
#
_cell.length_a   1.000
_cell.length_b   1.000
_cell.length_c   1.000
_cell.angle_alpha   90.00
_cell.angle_beta   90.00
_cell.angle_gamma   90.00
#
_symmetry.space_group_name_H-M   'P 1'
#
loop_
_entity.id
_entity.type
_entity.pdbx_description
1 polymer ?
#
loop_
_entity_poly.entity_id
_entity_poly.type
_entity_poly.pdbx_seq_one_letter_code
_entity_poly.pdbx_strand_id
1 'polypeptide(L)'
;MVHVEEHFQLLARRMQVDKKRVYLATDDPSLLKEAKTKYPSYEFISDNSISWSAGLHNRYTENSLRGVILDIHFLSQADFLVCTFSSQVCRVAYEIMQTLHPDASANFHSLDDIYYFGGQNAHNQIAIYPHEPRTADEIPMEPGDIIGVAGNHWDGYSKGVNRKLGRTGLYPSYKVREKIETVKYPTYPEAEK
;
A
#
# COMPACT_ATOMS: atom_id res chain seq x y z
N MET A 1 -12.72 5.94 -1.30
CA MET A 1 -14.04 5.26 -1.18
C MET A 1 -14.40 4.38 -2.37
N VAL A 2 -14.05 4.71 -3.62
CA VAL A 2 -14.31 3.82 -4.78
C VAL A 2 -13.72 2.42 -4.55
N HIS A 3 -12.43 2.31 -4.21
CA HIS A 3 -11.78 1.04 -3.90
C HIS A 3 -12.36 0.31 -2.68
N VAL A 4 -12.88 1.07 -1.70
CA VAL A 4 -13.56 0.50 -0.53
C VAL A 4 -14.87 -0.17 -0.94
N GLU A 5 -15.68 0.50 -1.78
CA GLU A 5 -16.91 -0.08 -2.33
C GLU A 5 -16.63 -1.31 -3.18
N GLU A 6 -15.65 -1.22 -4.09
CA GLU A 6 -15.22 -2.33 -4.94
C GLU A 6 -14.79 -3.54 -4.11
N HIS A 7 -14.00 -3.33 -3.05
CA HIS A 7 -13.60 -4.40 -2.16
C HIS A 7 -14.78 -5.00 -1.38
N PHE A 8 -15.73 -4.19 -0.91
CA PHE A 8 -16.96 -4.72 -0.28
C PHE A 8 -17.80 -5.55 -1.26
N GLN A 9 -17.85 -5.18 -2.54
CA GLN A 9 -18.51 -5.99 -3.56
C GLN A 9 -17.80 -7.33 -3.77
N LEU A 10 -16.47 -7.35 -3.72
CA LEU A 10 -15.69 -8.59 -3.73
C LEU A 10 -15.96 -9.46 -2.49
N LEU A 11 -15.98 -8.87 -1.29
CA LEU A 11 -16.30 -9.57 -0.04
C LEU A 11 -17.71 -10.17 -0.07
N ALA A 12 -18.70 -9.42 -0.54
CA ALA A 12 -20.10 -9.86 -0.61
C ALA A 12 -20.31 -11.09 -1.51
N ARG A 13 -19.36 -11.40 -2.40
CA ARG A 13 -19.40 -12.63 -3.23
C ARG A 13 -19.01 -13.89 -2.48
N ARG A 14 -18.31 -13.77 -1.35
CA ARG A 14 -17.75 -14.90 -0.59
C ARG A 14 -18.24 -14.98 0.85
N MET A 15 -18.80 -13.90 1.39
CA MET A 15 -19.34 -13.84 2.74
C MET A 15 -20.53 -12.88 2.80
N GLN A 16 -21.38 -13.06 3.82
CA GLN A 16 -22.44 -12.10 4.10
C GLN A 16 -21.81 -10.81 4.67
N VAL A 17 -22.12 -9.67 4.04
CA VAL A 17 -21.74 -8.34 4.54
C VAL A 17 -22.98 -7.73 5.20
N ASP A 18 -23.05 -7.82 6.53
CA ASP A 18 -24.16 -7.27 7.31
C ASP A 18 -24.17 -5.73 7.29
N LYS A 19 -22.99 -5.12 7.39
CA LYS A 19 -22.77 -3.68 7.32
C LYS A 19 -21.41 -3.37 6.72
N LYS A 20 -21.34 -2.37 5.83
CA LYS A 20 -20.07 -1.87 5.28
C LYS A 20 -19.41 -0.95 6.30
N ARG A 21 -18.49 -1.50 7.10
CA ARG A 21 -17.77 -0.78 8.17
C ARG A 21 -16.43 -0.25 7.66
N VAL A 22 -16.07 0.99 7.99
CA VAL A 22 -14.80 1.60 7.62
C VAL A 22 -14.14 2.16 8.87
N TYR A 23 -12.96 1.67 9.21
CA TYR A 23 -12.08 2.36 10.15
C TYR A 23 -11.43 3.56 9.44
N LEU A 24 -11.65 4.77 9.95
CA LEU A 24 -11.10 6.00 9.37
C LEU A 24 -10.06 6.62 10.31
N ALA A 25 -8.79 6.48 9.93
CA ALA A 25 -7.67 7.23 10.50
C ALA A 25 -7.32 8.42 9.61
N THR A 26 -7.19 9.61 10.19
CA THR A 26 -6.92 10.86 9.47
C THR A 26 -6.39 11.92 10.42
N ASP A 27 -5.51 12.82 9.95
CA ASP A 27 -5.10 14.03 10.67
C ASP A 27 -5.99 15.25 10.34
N ASP A 28 -6.98 15.09 9.46
CA ASP A 28 -8.06 16.06 9.22
C ASP A 28 -9.30 15.71 10.06
N PRO A 29 -9.58 16.45 11.16
CA PRO A 29 -10.72 16.17 12.03
C PRO A 29 -12.09 16.55 11.44
N SER A 30 -12.13 17.22 10.29
CA SER A 30 -13.38 17.56 9.59
C SER A 30 -13.89 16.42 8.70
N LEU A 31 -12.98 15.53 8.28
CA LEU A 31 -13.23 14.49 7.29
C LEU A 31 -14.28 13.47 7.74
N LEU A 32 -14.34 13.12 9.03
CA LEU A 32 -15.31 12.14 9.54
C LEU A 32 -16.76 12.60 9.31
N LYS A 33 -17.04 13.90 9.52
CA LYS A 33 -18.38 14.47 9.31
C LYS A 33 -18.75 14.45 7.83
N GLU A 34 -17.82 14.83 6.97
CA GLU A 34 -18.00 14.78 5.52
C GLU A 34 -18.26 13.36 5.04
N ALA A 35 -17.44 12.39 5.46
CA ALA A 35 -17.54 10.99 5.06
C ALA A 35 -18.90 10.38 5.46
N LYS A 36 -19.35 10.61 6.69
CA LYS A 36 -20.70 10.19 7.15
C LYS A 36 -21.83 10.82 6.34
N THR A 37 -21.66 12.07 5.90
CA THR A 37 -22.66 12.78 5.10
C THR A 37 -22.72 12.24 3.66
N LYS A 38 -21.56 12.03 3.03
CA LYS A 38 -21.47 11.56 1.64
C LYS A 38 -21.77 10.07 1.48
N TYR A 39 -21.50 9.26 2.51
CA TYR A 39 -21.64 7.81 2.48
C TYR A 39 -22.53 7.29 3.63
N PRO A 40 -23.82 7.66 3.67
CA PRO A 40 -24.71 7.34 4.79
C PRO A 40 -25.02 5.84 4.93
N SER A 41 -24.79 5.03 3.90
CA SER A 41 -24.94 3.58 3.95
C SER A 41 -23.83 2.87 4.72
N TYR A 42 -22.68 3.54 4.89
CA TYR A 42 -21.51 3.03 5.60
C TYR A 42 -21.56 3.34 7.10
N GLU A 43 -20.91 2.49 7.87
CA GLU A 43 -20.64 2.74 9.29
C GLU A 43 -19.16 3.13 9.45
N PHE A 44 -18.89 4.39 9.78
CA PHE A 44 -17.55 4.87 10.04
C PHE A 44 -17.19 4.71 11.52
N ILE A 45 -16.18 3.89 11.79
CA ILE A 45 -15.54 3.72 13.09
C ILE A 45 -14.31 4.62 13.10
N SER A 46 -14.24 5.56 14.03
CA SER A 46 -13.16 6.54 14.11
C SER A 46 -13.23 7.27 15.44
N ASP A 47 -12.08 7.58 16.02
CA ASP A 47 -11.97 8.49 17.15
C ASP A 47 -11.55 9.88 16.66
N ASN A 48 -12.53 10.78 16.53
CA ASN A 48 -12.26 12.13 16.01
C ASN A 48 -11.34 12.94 16.95
N SER A 49 -11.21 12.56 18.22
CA SER A 49 -10.28 13.22 19.15
C SER A 49 -8.82 12.87 18.82
N ILE A 50 -8.57 11.65 18.31
CA ILE A 50 -7.26 11.26 17.80
C ILE A 50 -6.88 12.12 16.59
N SER A 51 -7.81 12.33 15.65
CA SER A 51 -7.59 13.23 14.50
C SER A 51 -7.22 14.65 14.92
N TRP A 52 -7.89 15.20 15.93
CA TRP A 52 -7.52 16.51 16.49
C TRP A 52 -6.11 16.51 17.12
N SER A 53 -5.74 15.43 17.81
CA SER A 53 -4.43 15.31 18.46
C SER A 53 -3.27 15.16 17.46
N ALA A 54 -3.55 14.72 16.22
CA ALA A 54 -2.57 14.57 15.14
C ALA A 54 -2.23 15.90 14.44
N GLY A 55 -2.99 16.96 14.71
CA GLY A 55 -2.73 18.31 14.20
C GLY A 55 -1.36 18.84 14.63
N LEU A 56 -0.77 19.70 13.79
CA LEU A 56 0.62 20.19 13.93
C LEU A 56 0.95 20.75 15.32
N HIS A 57 -0.03 21.36 16.01
CA HIS A 57 0.17 21.95 17.33
C HIS A 57 0.35 20.93 18.46
N ASN A 58 -0.21 19.72 18.35
CA ASN A 58 -0.22 18.73 19.43
C ASN A 58 0.46 17.40 19.06
N ARG A 59 1.00 17.31 17.83
CA ARG A 59 1.54 16.09 17.23
C ARG A 59 2.64 15.41 18.04
N TYR A 60 3.49 16.18 18.71
CA TYR A 60 4.63 15.65 19.46
C TYR A 60 4.34 15.57 20.96
N THR A 61 3.24 14.90 21.31
CA THR A 61 2.80 14.65 22.69
C THR A 61 2.52 13.17 22.92
N GLU A 62 2.61 12.70 24.17
CA GLU A 62 2.26 11.30 24.50
C GLU A 62 0.82 10.94 24.12
N ASN A 63 -0.10 11.91 24.21
CA ASN A 63 -1.48 11.70 23.80
C ASN A 63 -1.60 11.43 22.30
N SER A 64 -0.90 12.23 21.47
CA SER A 64 -0.85 12.04 20.03
C SER A 64 -0.14 10.73 19.65
N LEU A 65 0.92 10.35 20.38
CA LEU A 65 1.61 9.07 20.22
C LEU A 65 0.67 7.88 20.46
N ARG A 66 -0.10 7.90 21.55
CA ARG A 66 -1.12 6.86 21.82
C ARG A 66 -2.17 6.82 20.72
N GLY A 67 -2.60 7.99 20.25
CA GLY A 67 -3.54 8.13 19.14
C GLY A 67 -3.06 7.44 17.87
N VAL A 68 -1.84 7.74 17.40
CA VAL A 68 -1.31 7.13 16.18
C VAL A 68 -1.03 5.63 16.34
N ILE A 69 -0.64 5.15 17.54
CA ILE A 69 -0.49 3.71 17.80
C ILE A 69 -1.84 2.99 17.67
N LEU A 70 -2.92 3.57 18.21
CA LEU A 70 -4.27 3.00 18.10
C LEU A 70 -4.76 3.01 16.65
N ASP A 71 -4.55 4.10 15.93
CA ASP A 71 -4.90 4.19 14.51
C ASP A 71 -4.17 3.13 13.69
N ILE A 72 -2.85 3.00 13.85
CA ILE A 72 -2.06 1.96 13.17
C ILE A 72 -2.57 0.56 13.53
N HIS A 73 -2.87 0.31 14.81
CA HIS A 73 -3.40 -0.97 15.25
C HIS A 73 -4.70 -1.32 14.53
N PHE A 74 -5.71 -0.44 14.55
CA PHE A 74 -6.99 -0.72 13.90
C PHE A 74 -6.90 -0.76 12.38
N LEU A 75 -6.02 0.04 11.76
CA LEU A 75 -5.71 -0.09 10.33
C LEU A 75 -5.11 -1.46 9.99
N SER A 76 -4.20 -1.96 10.82
CA SER A 76 -3.55 -3.27 10.60
C SER A 76 -4.50 -4.45 10.75
N GLN A 77 -5.55 -4.30 11.57
CA GLN A 77 -6.56 -5.33 11.85
C GLN A 77 -7.70 -5.37 10.82
N ALA A 78 -7.76 -4.39 9.91
CA ALA A 78 -8.81 -4.34 8.89
C ALA A 78 -8.62 -5.45 7.84
N ASP A 79 -9.72 -5.96 7.28
CA ASP A 79 -9.68 -6.97 6.21
C ASP A 79 -8.97 -6.50 4.94
N PHE A 80 -8.92 -5.18 4.72
CA PHE A 80 -8.31 -4.54 3.56
C PHE A 80 -7.94 -3.09 3.85
N LEU A 81 -6.82 -2.62 3.29
CA LEU A 81 -6.28 -1.28 3.54
C LEU A 81 -6.34 -0.39 2.30
N VAL A 82 -7.01 0.77 2.38
CA VAL A 82 -7.01 1.78 1.30
C VAL A 82 -6.37 3.06 1.83
N CYS A 83 -5.24 3.46 1.24
CA CYS A 83 -4.46 4.59 1.75
C CYS A 83 -3.49 5.15 0.70
N THR A 84 -2.55 5.99 1.13
CA THR A 84 -1.35 6.37 0.37
C THR A 84 -0.12 5.70 0.99
N PHE A 85 0.63 4.91 0.21
CA PHE A 85 1.89 4.32 0.67
C PHE A 85 3.04 5.30 0.69
N SER A 86 2.87 6.54 0.23
CA SER A 86 3.78 7.62 0.59
C SER A 86 3.83 7.88 2.12
N SER A 87 2.72 7.62 2.84
CA SER A 87 2.62 7.76 4.29
C SER A 87 3.23 6.57 5.04
N GLN A 88 4.18 6.85 5.93
CA GLN A 88 4.77 5.83 6.81
C GLN A 88 3.73 5.19 7.73
N VAL A 89 2.72 5.93 8.18
CA VAL A 89 1.64 5.39 9.01
C VAL A 89 0.93 4.23 8.31
N CYS A 90 0.64 4.38 7.02
CA CYS A 90 0.01 3.31 6.26
C CYS A 90 0.96 2.11 6.04
N ARG A 91 2.24 2.38 5.72
CA ARG A 91 3.22 1.29 5.53
C ARG A 91 3.42 0.47 6.80
N VAL A 92 3.50 1.10 7.97
CA VAL A 92 3.59 0.39 9.26
C VAL A 92 2.33 -0.43 9.53
N ALA A 93 1.14 0.11 9.28
CA ALA A 93 -0.09 -0.67 9.44
C ALA A 93 -0.13 -1.89 8.50
N TYR A 94 0.31 -1.71 7.25
CA TYR A 94 0.42 -2.77 6.26
C TYR A 94 1.47 -3.83 6.63
N GLU A 95 2.61 -3.44 7.19
CA GLU A 95 3.65 -4.36 7.69
C GLU A 95 3.12 -5.19 8.86
N ILE A 96 2.44 -4.57 9.82
CA ILE A 96 1.81 -5.29 10.94
C ILE A 96 0.73 -6.25 10.44
N MET A 97 -0.06 -5.86 9.44
CA MET A 97 -1.08 -6.73 8.83
C MET A 97 -0.50 -8.05 8.32
N GLN A 98 0.75 -8.07 7.84
CA GLN A 98 1.41 -9.31 7.39
C GLN A 98 1.63 -10.32 8.52
N THR A 99 1.63 -9.88 9.77
CA THR A 99 1.79 -10.75 10.94
C THR A 99 0.47 -11.36 11.44
N LEU A 100 -0.65 -10.88 10.91
CA LEU A 100 -2.02 -11.24 11.34
C LEU A 100 -2.69 -12.26 10.42
N HIS A 101 -2.10 -12.51 9.25
CA HIS A 101 -2.62 -13.44 8.24
C HIS A 101 -1.48 -14.28 7.66
N PRO A 102 -1.77 -15.48 7.11
CA PRO A 102 -0.76 -16.28 6.41
C PRO A 102 -0.12 -15.55 5.22
N ASP A 103 -0.91 -14.81 4.45
CA ASP A 103 -0.47 -13.94 3.36
C ASP A 103 -1.51 -12.82 3.16
N ALA A 104 -1.14 -11.60 3.51
CA ALA A 104 -1.94 -10.38 3.30
C ALA A 104 -1.22 -9.39 2.37
N SER A 105 -0.29 -9.88 1.54
CA SER A 105 0.52 -9.04 0.66
C SER A 105 -0.31 -8.30 -0.40
N ALA A 106 -1.49 -8.80 -0.72
CA ALA A 106 -2.42 -8.19 -1.67
C ALA A 106 -3.58 -7.44 -0.99
N ASN A 107 -3.64 -7.36 0.34
CA ASN A 107 -4.76 -6.79 1.08
C ASN A 107 -4.67 -5.25 1.18
N PHE A 108 -4.31 -4.59 0.09
CA PHE A 108 -4.27 -3.13 0.03
C PHE A 108 -4.62 -2.57 -1.34
N HIS A 109 -4.97 -1.30 -1.36
CA HIS A 109 -4.92 -0.45 -2.54
C HIS A 109 -4.31 0.90 -2.16
N SER A 110 -3.11 1.18 -2.68
CA SER A 110 -2.45 2.48 -2.52
C SER A 110 -2.89 3.43 -3.63
N LEU A 111 -3.13 4.69 -3.29
CA LEU A 111 -3.52 5.72 -4.26
C LEU A 111 -2.32 6.36 -4.97
N ASP A 112 -1.09 6.08 -4.51
CA ASP A 112 0.13 6.67 -5.03
C ASP A 112 1.23 5.61 -5.19
N ASP A 113 2.13 5.49 -4.23
CA ASP A 113 3.34 4.67 -4.31
C ASP A 113 3.00 3.18 -4.23
N ILE A 114 3.88 2.36 -4.80
CA ILE A 114 4.00 0.96 -4.41
C ILE A 114 4.62 0.86 -3.01
N TYR A 115 4.62 -0.32 -2.39
CA TYR A 115 5.31 -0.49 -1.11
C TYR A 115 6.82 -0.23 -1.26
N TYR A 116 7.40 0.48 -0.28
CA TYR A 116 8.84 0.69 -0.17
C TYR A 116 9.27 0.90 1.29
N PHE A 117 10.55 0.64 1.56
CA PHE A 117 11.21 0.91 2.83
C PHE A 117 12.27 2.00 2.65
N GLY A 118 12.25 3.03 3.49
CA GLY A 118 13.20 4.15 3.39
C GLY A 118 14.65 3.69 3.55
N GLY A 119 15.48 3.92 2.53
CA GLY A 119 16.88 3.46 2.51
C GLY A 119 17.08 2.05 1.93
N GLN A 120 16.06 1.45 1.31
CA GLN A 120 16.19 0.17 0.63
C GLN A 120 17.20 0.18 -0.52
N ASN A 121 17.71 -1.00 -0.86
CA ASN A 121 18.41 -1.23 -2.12
C ASN A 121 17.46 -1.05 -3.31
N ALA A 122 18.01 -1.02 -4.52
CA ALA A 122 17.24 -0.88 -5.75
C ALA A 122 16.13 -1.96 -5.87
N HIS A 123 14.87 -1.51 -6.00
CA HIS A 123 13.74 -2.39 -6.30
C HIS A 123 13.79 -2.75 -7.78
N ASN A 124 14.10 -4.01 -8.08
CA ASN A 124 14.22 -4.49 -9.44
C ASN A 124 13.12 -5.49 -9.77
N GLN A 125 12.70 -5.45 -11.02
CA GLN A 125 11.86 -6.43 -11.68
C GLN A 125 12.61 -7.00 -12.88
N ILE A 126 12.12 -8.11 -13.42
CA ILE A 126 12.64 -8.75 -14.63
C ILE A 126 11.53 -8.75 -15.66
N ALA A 127 11.79 -8.21 -16.85
CA ALA A 127 10.87 -8.34 -17.99
C ALA A 127 10.68 -9.83 -18.36
N ILE A 128 9.44 -10.26 -18.51
CA ILE A 128 9.08 -11.64 -18.90
C ILE A 128 8.48 -11.72 -20.29
N TYR A 129 7.94 -10.61 -20.81
CA TYR A 129 7.44 -10.50 -22.17
C TYR A 129 8.05 -9.28 -22.86
N PRO A 130 8.28 -9.33 -24.20
CA PRO A 130 8.78 -8.19 -24.93
C PRO A 130 7.76 -7.05 -24.95
N HIS A 131 8.25 -5.83 -25.07
CA HIS A 131 7.43 -4.64 -25.25
C HIS A 131 8.08 -3.70 -26.26
N GLU A 132 7.37 -3.47 -27.36
CA GLU A 132 7.65 -2.39 -28.29
C GLU A 132 6.87 -1.14 -27.86
N PRO A 133 7.53 0.01 -27.64
CA PRO A 133 6.88 1.27 -27.29
C PRO A 133 5.93 1.73 -28.39
N ARG A 134 4.69 2.05 -28.02
CA ARG A 134 3.72 2.70 -28.91
C ARG A 134 3.93 4.21 -28.96
N THR A 135 4.40 4.80 -27.88
CA THR A 135 4.64 6.24 -27.73
C THR A 135 6.06 6.51 -27.25
N ALA A 136 6.47 7.78 -27.27
CA ALA A 136 7.78 8.20 -26.77
C ALA A 136 7.91 8.07 -25.24
N ASP A 137 6.77 7.99 -24.53
CA ASP A 137 6.71 7.89 -23.07
C ASP A 137 6.98 6.46 -22.58
N GLU A 138 6.89 5.45 -23.46
CA GLU A 138 7.09 4.04 -23.15
C GLU A 138 8.57 3.61 -23.35
N ILE A 139 9.00 2.58 -22.61
CA ILE A 139 10.33 1.97 -22.74
C ILE A 139 10.28 0.62 -23.44
N PRO A 140 11.24 0.33 -24.34
CA PRO A 140 11.34 -1.00 -24.92
C PRO A 140 11.86 -1.98 -23.87
N MET A 141 11.37 -3.22 -23.93
CA MET A 141 11.81 -4.30 -23.05
C MET A 141 11.94 -5.60 -23.84
N GLU A 142 12.98 -6.36 -23.55
CA GLU A 142 13.10 -7.76 -23.96
C GLU A 142 13.05 -8.69 -22.73
N PRO A 143 12.56 -9.94 -22.86
CA PRO A 143 12.59 -10.89 -21.75
C PRO A 143 14.00 -11.05 -21.16
N GLY A 144 14.11 -10.89 -19.84
CA GLY A 144 15.37 -10.91 -19.10
C GLY A 144 15.97 -9.54 -18.78
N ASP A 145 15.49 -8.46 -19.41
CA ASP A 145 15.94 -7.10 -19.06
C ASP A 145 15.58 -6.77 -17.59
N ILE A 146 16.51 -6.12 -16.89
CA ILE A 146 16.32 -5.66 -15.51
C ILE A 146 15.67 -4.28 -15.52
N ILE A 147 14.51 -4.19 -14.89
CA ILE A 147 13.73 -2.96 -14.77
C ILE A 147 13.83 -2.44 -13.34
N GLY A 148 14.37 -1.24 -13.15
CA GLY A 148 14.28 -0.55 -11.86
C GLY A 148 12.92 0.14 -11.75
N VAL A 149 12.02 -0.41 -10.95
CA VAL A 149 10.66 0.14 -10.81
C VAL A 149 10.69 1.41 -9.94
N ALA A 150 9.97 2.43 -10.37
CA ALA A 150 9.74 3.65 -9.61
C ALA A 150 8.35 3.65 -8.96
N GLY A 151 7.34 3.09 -9.64
CA GLY A 151 5.98 3.00 -9.12
C GLY A 151 5.00 2.40 -10.14
N ASN A 152 3.80 2.10 -9.67
CA ASN A 152 2.67 1.64 -10.47
C ASN A 152 1.66 2.79 -10.58
N HIS A 153 1.13 3.05 -11.79
CA HIS A 153 0.15 4.11 -12.01
C HIS A 153 -1.29 3.65 -11.76
N TRP A 154 -1.50 2.36 -11.48
CA TRP A 154 -2.80 1.75 -11.24
C TRP A 154 -3.76 1.82 -12.43
N ASP A 155 -3.22 2.04 -13.64
CA ASP A 155 -3.94 2.12 -14.92
C ASP A 155 -3.53 1.00 -15.91
N GLY A 156 -2.74 0.02 -15.43
CA GLY A 156 -2.16 -1.06 -16.23
C GLY A 156 -0.71 -0.79 -16.68
N TYR A 157 -0.20 0.43 -16.47
CA TYR A 157 1.20 0.78 -16.68
C TYR A 157 1.94 1.05 -15.36
N SER A 158 3.24 0.81 -15.40
CA SER A 158 4.18 1.18 -14.36
C SER A 158 5.28 2.04 -14.96
N LYS A 159 5.97 2.81 -14.12
CA LYS A 159 7.10 3.64 -14.52
C LYS A 159 8.39 3.09 -13.93
N GLY A 160 9.47 3.15 -14.72
CA GLY A 160 10.77 2.67 -14.28
C GLY A 160 11.84 2.88 -15.32
N VAL A 161 13.02 2.33 -15.05
CA VAL A 161 14.20 2.41 -15.91
C VAL A 161 14.57 1.02 -16.42
N ASN A 162 14.63 0.84 -17.75
CA ASN A 162 15.31 -0.33 -18.31
C ASN A 162 16.81 -0.12 -18.13
N ARG A 163 17.43 -0.88 -17.21
CA ARG A 163 18.82 -0.67 -16.80
C ARG A 163 19.82 -0.95 -17.91
N LYS A 164 19.47 -1.84 -18.85
CA LYS A 164 20.34 -2.18 -20.00
C LYS A 164 20.46 -1.01 -20.97
N LEU A 165 19.39 -0.25 -21.14
CA LEU A 165 19.31 0.86 -22.10
C LEU A 165 19.47 2.24 -21.45
N GLY A 166 19.39 2.33 -20.11
CA GLY A 166 19.40 3.59 -19.39
C GLY A 166 18.18 4.48 -19.68
N ARG A 167 17.10 3.92 -20.25
CA ARG A 167 15.88 4.66 -20.61
C ARG A 167 14.82 4.54 -19.53
N THR A 168 14.24 5.67 -19.16
CA THR A 168 13.13 5.76 -18.20
C THR A 168 11.83 6.03 -18.93
N GLY A 169 10.75 5.39 -18.50
CA GLY A 169 9.42 5.60 -19.06
C GLY A 169 8.44 4.54 -18.59
N LEU A 170 7.32 4.45 -19.30
CA LEU A 170 6.20 3.58 -18.99
C LEU A 170 6.39 2.18 -19.60
N TYR A 171 5.86 1.17 -18.92
CA TYR A 171 5.75 -0.19 -19.44
C TYR A 171 4.51 -0.87 -18.86
N PRO A 172 3.87 -1.82 -19.58
CA PRO A 172 2.72 -2.54 -19.06
C PRO A 172 3.10 -3.40 -17.85
N SER A 173 2.40 -3.21 -16.73
CA SER A 173 2.74 -3.81 -15.43
C SER A 173 2.72 -5.35 -15.44
N TYR A 174 1.89 -5.97 -16.30
CA TYR A 174 1.79 -7.43 -16.38
C TYR A 174 2.99 -8.09 -17.09
N LYS A 175 3.86 -7.30 -17.74
CA LYS A 175 5.00 -7.82 -18.54
C LYS A 175 6.28 -8.04 -17.75
N VAL A 176 6.23 -7.88 -16.44
CA VAL A 176 7.38 -8.03 -15.55
C VAL A 176 7.05 -8.99 -14.42
N ARG A 177 8.09 -9.53 -13.77
CA ARG A 177 8.00 -10.21 -12.48
C ARG A 177 8.92 -9.56 -11.46
N GLU A 178 8.58 -9.66 -10.18
CA GLU A 178 9.45 -9.24 -9.08
C GLU A 178 10.77 -10.01 -9.07
N LYS A 179 11.89 -9.31 -8.83
CA LYS A 179 13.20 -9.94 -8.59
C LYS A 179 13.42 -10.05 -7.09
N ILE A 180 13.18 -11.24 -6.54
CA ILE A 180 13.46 -11.52 -5.13
C ILE A 180 14.98 -11.53 -4.91
N GLU A 181 15.47 -10.58 -4.12
CA GLU A 181 16.87 -10.51 -3.70
C GLU A 181 17.08 -11.33 -2.43
N THR A 182 18.18 -12.07 -2.35
CA THR A 182 18.52 -12.88 -1.17
C THR A 182 19.84 -12.41 -0.56
N VAL A 183 19.91 -12.47 0.77
CA VAL A 183 21.12 -12.18 1.54
C VAL A 183 21.30 -13.31 2.55
N LYS A 184 22.56 -13.77 2.72
CA LYS A 184 22.87 -14.85 3.66
C LYS A 184 22.93 -14.30 5.09
N TYR A 185 21.79 -14.29 5.78
CA TYR A 185 21.71 -13.98 7.21
C TYR A 185 22.16 -15.17 8.08
N PRO A 186 22.57 -14.93 9.35
CA PRO A 186 22.74 -16.00 10.33
C PRO A 186 21.42 -16.77 10.55
N THR A 187 21.50 -18.10 10.71
CA THR A 187 20.32 -18.97 10.93
C THR A 187 20.11 -19.38 12.39
N TYR A 188 20.97 -18.94 13.31
CA TYR A 188 20.89 -19.16 14.75
C TYR A 188 20.47 -20.59 15.19
N PRO A 189 21.18 -21.66 14.79
CA PRO A 189 20.81 -23.06 15.11
C PRO A 189 20.79 -23.38 16.61
N GLU A 190 21.40 -22.55 17.44
CA GLU A 190 21.36 -22.62 18.90
C GLU A 190 19.99 -22.33 19.51
N ALA A 191 19.05 -21.70 18.78
CA ALA A 191 17.71 -21.39 19.27
C ALA A 191 16.76 -22.62 19.31
N GLU A 192 17.12 -23.71 18.62
CA GLU A 192 16.34 -24.96 18.52
C GLU A 192 16.78 -26.04 19.52
N LYS A 193 17.77 -25.73 20.37
CA LYS A 193 18.32 -26.64 21.38
C LYS A 193 17.71 -26.39 22.75
#